data_AF-A0A9X7N238-F1
#
_entry.id   AF-A0A9X7N238-F1
#
_cell.length_a   1.000
_cell.length_b   1.000
_cell.length_c   1.000
_cell.angle_alpha   90.00
_cell.angle_beta   90.00
_cell.angle_gamma   90.00
#
_symmetry.space_group_name_H-M   'P 1'
#
loop_
_entity.id
_entity.type
_entity.pdbx_description
1 polymer ?
#
loop_
_entity_poly.entity_id
_entity_poly.type
_entity_poly.pdbx_seq_one_letter_code
_entity_poly.pdbx_strand_id
1 'polypeptide(L)'
;MSTKRFVRVTPAQYQHLSGLAREKRTCLELVASSEIGGAFGTFDCMVGDVFLDASDDSRWMGERIIIKLAIDIDVDRFRATTRPEIDWSALADDEIHLFVLQHELGHRVDNYCTYDMPTRELPDEVSEKCRRYVRWANEILADRYAWSMVRPGEPMPIGEYGRKNAELIAETMAFLDQHIPRRPCAPLPIDQGQYACVPTRMLANDILAAYVGPEVHPSKIARAKKMVERTRERLGLPITAPLFEAGPGDIILTNLPQRAAA
;
A
#
# COMPACT_ATOMS: atom_id res chain seq x y z
N MET A 1 -8.76 20.05 -22.90
CA MET A 1 -8.31 18.84 -22.18
C MET A 1 -7.04 19.21 -21.45
N SER A 2 -7.05 19.22 -20.12
CA SER A 2 -5.82 19.44 -19.34
C SER A 2 -4.93 18.21 -19.52
N THR A 3 -3.66 18.41 -19.86
CA THR A 3 -2.67 17.33 -19.89
C THR A 3 -2.54 16.78 -18.47
N LYS A 4 -2.90 15.51 -18.26
CA LYS A 4 -2.75 14.88 -16.95
C LYS A 4 -1.29 14.86 -16.54
N ARG A 5 -1.03 15.21 -15.29
CA ARG A 5 0.32 15.24 -14.72
C ARG A 5 0.53 14.02 -13.83
N PHE A 6 1.52 13.20 -14.18
CA PHE A 6 1.84 11.99 -13.45
C PHE A 6 3.19 12.10 -12.76
N VAL A 7 3.27 11.57 -11.55
CA VAL A 7 4.54 11.21 -10.90
C VAL A 7 4.75 9.70 -11.01
N ARG A 8 5.98 9.29 -11.29
CA ARG A 8 6.37 7.88 -11.46
C ARG A 8 7.46 7.50 -10.46
N VAL A 9 7.32 6.35 -9.80
CA VAL A 9 8.39 5.79 -8.97
C VAL A 9 9.61 5.50 -9.84
N THR A 10 10.78 5.97 -9.44
CA THR A 10 12.06 5.61 -10.06
C THR A 10 12.67 4.38 -9.37
N PRO A 11 13.63 3.67 -10.00
CA PRO A 11 14.36 2.58 -9.33
C PRO A 11 14.99 3.02 -8.00
N ALA A 12 15.60 4.22 -7.95
CA ALA A 12 16.19 4.75 -6.72
C ALA A 12 15.14 4.99 -5.62
N GLN A 13 13.99 5.57 -5.97
CA GLN A 13 12.88 5.73 -5.02
C GLN A 13 12.36 4.37 -4.54
N TYR A 14 12.19 3.38 -5.43
CA TYR A 14 11.78 2.04 -5.03
C TYR A 14 12.75 1.41 -4.03
N GLN A 15 14.06 1.58 -4.19
CA GLN A 15 15.02 1.05 -3.23
C GLN A 15 14.84 1.63 -1.84
N HIS A 16 14.67 2.94 -1.76
CA HIS A 16 14.39 3.62 -0.51
C HIS A 16 13.04 3.15 0.09
N LEU A 17 11.98 3.19 -0.69
CA LEU A 17 10.61 2.83 -0.29
C LEU A 17 10.51 1.36 0.15
N SER A 18 11.14 0.43 -0.58
CA SER A 18 11.17 -0.98 -0.21
C SER A 18 11.96 -1.22 1.08
N GLY A 19 13.00 -0.42 1.35
CA GLY A 19 13.69 -0.40 2.63
C GLY A 19 12.77 -0.06 3.80
N LEU A 20 12.03 1.03 3.67
CA LEU A 20 11.03 1.44 4.68
C LEU A 20 9.96 0.36 4.90
N ALA A 21 9.48 -0.28 3.83
CA ALA A 21 8.53 -1.38 3.95
C ALA A 21 9.11 -2.57 4.74
N ARG A 22 10.38 -2.95 4.47
CA ARG A 22 11.07 -4.03 5.20
C ARG A 22 11.25 -3.73 6.67
N GLU A 23 11.53 -2.48 7.04
CA GLU A 23 11.63 -2.04 8.45
C GLU A 23 10.34 -2.32 9.24
N LYS A 24 9.19 -2.34 8.56
CA LYS A 24 7.87 -2.66 9.15
C LYS A 24 7.42 -4.10 8.88
N ARG A 25 8.34 -4.99 8.48
CA ARG A 25 8.09 -6.41 8.16
C ARG A 25 7.06 -6.60 7.05
N THR A 26 7.01 -5.64 6.13
CA THR A 26 6.22 -5.72 4.90
C THR A 26 7.14 -5.73 3.69
N CYS A 27 6.59 -6.02 2.53
CA CYS A 27 7.29 -5.95 1.26
C CYS A 27 6.57 -4.98 0.34
N LEU A 28 7.30 -4.39 -0.60
CA LEU A 28 6.75 -3.42 -1.54
C LEU A 28 6.61 -4.03 -2.93
N GLU A 29 5.41 -3.95 -3.48
CA GLU A 29 5.10 -4.34 -4.85
C GLU A 29 4.62 -3.11 -5.63
N LEU A 30 5.25 -2.85 -6.79
CA LEU A 30 4.78 -1.81 -7.71
C LEU A 30 3.73 -2.39 -8.65
N VAL A 31 2.60 -1.70 -8.76
CA VAL A 31 1.44 -2.12 -9.55
C VAL A 31 0.91 -0.96 -10.39
N ALA A 32 0.14 -1.28 -11.43
CA ALA A 32 -0.68 -0.29 -12.10
C ALA A 32 -1.86 0.09 -11.20
N SER A 33 -2.26 1.37 -11.18
CA SER A 33 -3.40 1.81 -10.36
C SER A 33 -4.70 1.04 -10.68
N SER A 34 -4.89 0.62 -11.93
CA SER A 34 -6.03 -0.22 -12.34
C SER A 34 -6.07 -1.60 -11.65
N GLU A 35 -4.93 -2.15 -11.26
CA GLU A 35 -4.86 -3.45 -10.56
C GLU A 35 -5.33 -3.37 -9.11
N ILE A 36 -5.35 -2.17 -8.54
CA ILE A 36 -5.80 -1.89 -7.18
C ILE A 36 -7.07 -1.02 -7.17
N GLY A 37 -7.94 -1.21 -8.17
CA GLY A 37 -9.24 -0.54 -8.22
C GLY A 37 -9.16 0.98 -8.36
N GLY A 38 -8.05 1.49 -8.89
CA GLY A 38 -7.77 2.91 -8.99
C GLY A 38 -7.19 3.51 -7.71
N ALA A 39 -6.89 2.75 -6.65
CA ALA A 39 -6.21 3.29 -5.47
C ALA A 39 -4.78 3.75 -5.78
N PHE A 40 -4.18 4.51 -4.87
CA PHE A 40 -2.78 4.94 -4.96
C PHE A 40 -1.84 3.96 -4.24
N GLY A 41 -2.32 3.34 -3.16
CA GLY A 41 -1.68 2.27 -2.42
C GLY A 41 -2.73 1.33 -1.86
N THR A 42 -2.31 0.14 -1.46
CA THR A 42 -3.15 -0.77 -0.67
C THR A 42 -2.30 -1.57 0.30
N PHE A 43 -2.70 -1.52 1.57
CA PHE A 43 -2.36 -2.50 2.58
C PHE A 43 -3.33 -3.68 2.52
N ASP A 44 -2.80 -4.89 2.34
CA ASP A 44 -3.54 -6.14 2.49
C ASP A 44 -2.91 -6.95 3.63
N CYS A 45 -3.71 -7.36 4.61
CA CYS A 45 -3.23 -8.19 5.71
C CYS A 45 -2.91 -9.63 5.27
N MET A 46 -3.31 -10.03 4.07
CA MET A 46 -2.93 -11.30 3.47
C MET A 46 -1.45 -11.29 3.08
N VAL A 47 -0.81 -12.43 3.28
CA VAL A 47 0.59 -12.62 2.90
C VAL A 47 0.71 -13.05 1.44
N GLY A 48 1.81 -12.66 0.80
CA GLY A 48 2.19 -13.12 -0.53
C GLY A 48 3.60 -13.71 -0.54
N ASP A 49 3.89 -14.43 -1.63
CA ASP A 49 5.15 -15.12 -1.87
C ASP A 49 6.30 -14.15 -2.12
N VAL A 50 7.35 -14.26 -1.31
CA VAL A 50 8.60 -13.50 -1.47
C VAL A 50 9.81 -14.40 -1.59
N PHE A 51 10.80 -13.97 -2.36
CA PHE A 51 12.14 -14.54 -2.30
C PHE A 51 12.86 -13.96 -1.08
N LEU A 52 13.39 -14.83 -0.21
CA LEU A 52 14.10 -14.36 0.99
C LEU A 52 15.41 -13.65 0.63
N ASP A 53 16.06 -14.11 -0.43
CA ASP A 53 17.17 -13.44 -1.12
C ASP A 53 16.96 -13.59 -2.63
N ALA A 54 16.99 -12.49 -3.37
CA ALA A 54 16.86 -12.46 -4.83
C ALA A 54 18.21 -12.48 -5.55
N SER A 55 19.34 -12.37 -4.85
CA SER A 55 20.68 -12.23 -5.43
C SER A 55 21.41 -13.57 -5.67
N ASP A 56 20.98 -14.64 -4.99
CA ASP A 56 21.58 -15.97 -5.13
C ASP A 56 20.71 -16.92 -5.95
N ASP A 57 21.15 -18.16 -6.17
CA ASP A 57 20.38 -19.18 -6.88
C ASP A 57 19.47 -20.03 -5.96
N SER A 58 19.41 -19.70 -4.67
CA SER A 58 18.67 -20.44 -3.67
C SER A 58 17.18 -20.56 -4.00
N ARG A 59 16.53 -21.60 -3.51
CA ARG A 59 15.08 -21.79 -3.68
C ARG A 59 14.27 -21.27 -2.51
N TRP A 60 14.91 -20.66 -1.51
CA TRP A 60 14.23 -20.21 -0.30
C TRP A 60 13.24 -19.09 -0.60
N MET A 61 12.01 -19.33 -0.18
CA MET A 61 10.90 -18.40 -0.26
C MET A 61 10.24 -18.33 1.12
N GLY A 62 9.51 -17.25 1.35
CA GLY A 62 8.67 -17.09 2.53
C GLY A 62 7.40 -16.33 2.18
N GLU A 63 6.59 -16.13 3.21
CA GLU A 63 5.37 -15.35 3.12
C GLU A 63 5.54 -14.05 3.91
N ARG A 64 5.12 -12.93 3.32
CA ARG A 64 5.13 -11.60 3.95
C ARG A 64 3.90 -10.80 3.56
N ILE A 65 3.50 -9.87 4.41
CA ILE A 65 2.51 -8.85 4.07
C ILE A 65 3.08 -7.99 2.92
N ILE A 66 2.28 -7.77 1.88
CA ILE A 66 2.69 -6.97 0.71
C ILE A 66 1.87 -5.69 0.68
N ILE A 67 2.56 -4.56 0.69
CA ILE A 67 1.99 -3.26 0.32
C ILE A 67 2.13 -3.12 -1.19
N LYS A 68 1.00 -2.83 -1.84
CA LYS A 68 1.00 -2.50 -3.27
C LYS A 68 0.99 -0.98 -3.40
N LEU A 69 1.87 -0.45 -4.23
CA LEU A 69 1.98 0.97 -4.52
C LEU A 69 1.79 1.20 -6.01
N ALA A 70 0.91 2.13 -6.36
CA ALA A 70 0.76 2.56 -7.75
C ALA A 70 2.07 3.17 -8.24
N ILE A 71 2.63 2.60 -9.31
CA ILE A 71 3.88 3.09 -9.89
C ILE A 71 3.73 4.50 -10.46
N ASP A 72 2.58 4.78 -11.07
CA ASP A 72 2.19 6.06 -11.63
C ASP A 72 0.99 6.61 -10.85
N ILE A 73 1.10 7.87 -10.40
CA ILE A 73 0.02 8.56 -9.70
C ILE A 73 -0.31 9.84 -10.47
N ASP A 74 -1.59 9.96 -10.86
CA ASP A 74 -2.17 11.20 -11.39
C ASP A 74 -2.23 12.22 -10.23
N VAL A 75 -1.42 13.27 -10.32
CA VAL A 75 -1.24 14.22 -9.21
C VAL A 75 -2.49 15.04 -8.98
N ASP A 76 -3.21 15.42 -10.03
CA ASP A 76 -4.42 16.22 -9.88
C ASP A 76 -5.52 15.39 -9.21
N ARG A 77 -5.63 14.10 -9.58
CA ARG A 77 -6.52 13.16 -8.89
C ARG A 77 -6.12 12.94 -7.43
N PHE A 78 -4.82 12.81 -7.16
CA PHE A 78 -4.32 12.65 -5.79
C PHE A 78 -4.70 13.86 -4.93
N ARG A 79 -4.43 15.08 -5.39
CA ARG A 79 -4.72 16.32 -4.66
C ARG A 79 -6.21 16.61 -4.53
N ALA A 80 -7.04 16.14 -5.46
CA ALA A 80 -8.49 16.25 -5.38
C ALA A 80 -9.15 15.22 -4.43
N THR A 81 -8.38 14.28 -3.87
CA THR A 81 -8.92 13.25 -2.99
C THR A 81 -9.43 13.88 -1.70
N THR A 82 -10.72 13.67 -1.42
CA THR A 82 -11.30 14.07 -0.13
C THR A 82 -10.90 13.06 0.93
N ARG A 83 -10.22 13.52 1.97
CA ARG A 83 -9.79 12.68 3.09
C ARG A 83 -10.55 13.05 4.37
N PRO A 84 -10.63 12.10 5.33
CA PRO A 84 -11.33 12.31 6.60
C PRO A 84 -10.88 13.53 7.42
N GLU A 85 -9.61 13.91 7.34
CA GLU A 85 -9.06 14.97 8.19
C GLU A 85 -8.05 15.85 7.45
N ILE A 86 -7.02 15.24 6.87
CA ILE A 86 -5.90 15.92 6.24
C ILE A 86 -6.25 16.48 4.85
N ASP A 87 -5.59 17.55 4.43
CA ASP A 87 -5.59 18.04 3.05
C ASP A 87 -4.33 17.56 2.30
N TRP A 88 -4.49 16.55 1.43
CA TRP A 88 -3.39 16.01 0.63
C TRP A 88 -2.85 16.99 -0.44
N SER A 89 -3.57 18.08 -0.75
CA SER A 89 -3.12 19.06 -1.75
C SER A 89 -1.85 19.81 -1.36
N ALA A 90 -1.51 19.82 -0.07
CA ALA A 90 -0.32 20.47 0.49
C ALA A 90 0.99 19.72 0.22
N LEU A 91 0.93 18.46 -0.25
CA LEU A 91 2.10 17.65 -0.56
C LEU A 91 2.75 18.10 -1.89
N ALA A 92 4.08 18.22 -1.88
CA ALA A 92 4.89 18.37 -3.07
C ALA A 92 4.88 17.07 -3.89
N ASP A 93 5.18 17.17 -5.18
CA ASP A 93 5.06 16.05 -6.11
C ASP A 93 5.99 14.88 -5.76
N ASP A 94 7.19 15.19 -5.30
CA ASP A 94 8.23 14.24 -4.90
C ASP A 94 7.92 13.54 -3.56
N GLU A 95 6.99 14.08 -2.78
CA GLU A 95 6.54 13.50 -1.50
C GLU A 95 5.41 12.47 -1.69
N ILE A 96 4.70 12.48 -2.82
CA ILE A 96 3.45 11.73 -3.02
C ILE A 96 3.63 10.23 -2.78
N HIS A 97 4.60 9.58 -3.43
CA HIS A 97 4.79 8.13 -3.27
C HIS A 97 5.24 7.75 -1.86
N LEU A 98 6.07 8.58 -1.22
CA LEU A 98 6.49 8.35 0.15
C LEU A 98 5.29 8.48 1.10
N PHE A 99 4.45 9.50 0.92
CA PHE A 99 3.25 9.71 1.71
C PHE A 99 2.29 8.52 1.57
N VAL A 100 2.02 8.08 0.35
CA VAL A 100 1.14 6.92 0.10
C VAL A 100 1.72 5.65 0.74
N LEU A 101 3.02 5.38 0.60
CA LEU A 101 3.64 4.23 1.28
C LEU A 101 3.48 4.32 2.80
N GLN A 102 3.80 5.48 3.39
CA GLN A 102 3.71 5.64 4.84
C GLN A 102 2.26 5.54 5.32
N HIS A 103 1.29 5.98 4.52
CA HIS A 103 -0.14 5.78 4.80
C HIS A 103 -0.45 4.28 4.93
N GLU A 104 -0.05 3.47 3.95
CA GLU A 104 -0.25 2.01 4.00
C GLU A 104 0.51 1.34 5.16
N LEU A 105 1.70 1.84 5.50
CA LEU A 105 2.45 1.40 6.68
C LEU A 105 1.76 1.81 7.99
N GLY A 106 1.04 2.95 8.01
CA GLY A 106 0.24 3.39 9.13
C GLY A 106 -0.82 2.37 9.52
N HIS A 107 -1.50 1.77 8.53
CA HIS A 107 -2.44 0.68 8.75
C HIS A 107 -1.81 -0.57 9.40
N ARG A 108 -0.50 -0.75 9.27
CA ARG A 108 0.25 -1.84 9.91
C ARG A 108 0.70 -1.51 11.33
N VAL A 109 1.09 -0.26 11.57
CA VAL A 109 1.81 0.17 12.78
C VAL A 109 0.85 0.57 13.90
N ASP A 110 -0.18 1.36 13.59
CA ASP A 110 -1.09 1.95 14.57
C ASP A 110 -2.52 1.97 14.03
N ASN A 111 -3.28 0.91 14.31
CA ASN A 111 -4.59 0.69 13.72
C ASN A 111 -5.53 -0.03 14.70
N TYR A 112 -6.83 0.26 14.62
CA TYR A 112 -7.84 -0.53 15.31
C TYR A 112 -8.14 -1.81 14.51
N CYS A 113 -8.26 -2.93 15.21
CA CYS A 113 -8.66 -4.20 14.63
C CYS A 113 -9.94 -4.69 15.30
N THR A 114 -11.00 -4.91 14.52
CA THR A 114 -12.29 -5.40 15.04
C THR A 114 -12.19 -6.78 15.68
N TYR A 115 -11.17 -7.58 15.34
CA TYR A 115 -10.92 -8.87 15.98
C TYR A 115 -10.35 -8.73 17.40
N ASP A 116 -9.79 -7.57 17.75
CA ASP A 116 -9.32 -7.26 19.10
C ASP A 116 -10.47 -6.75 20.00
N MET A 117 -11.69 -6.59 19.48
CA MET A 117 -12.86 -6.31 20.32
C MET A 117 -13.13 -7.48 21.28
N PRO A 118 -13.40 -7.23 22.57
CA PRO A 118 -13.84 -8.26 23.49
C PRO A 118 -15.27 -8.73 23.11
N THR A 119 -15.34 -9.69 22.18
CA THR A 119 -16.56 -10.17 21.52
C THR A 119 -17.60 -10.79 22.46
N ARG A 120 -17.24 -11.12 23.71
CA ARG A 120 -18.16 -11.72 24.69
C ARG A 120 -18.71 -10.73 25.72
N GLU A 121 -18.28 -9.47 25.70
CA GLU A 121 -18.54 -8.53 26.81
C GLU A 121 -19.19 -7.21 26.35
N LEU A 122 -19.17 -6.89 25.05
CA LEU A 122 -19.76 -5.64 24.56
C LEU A 122 -21.23 -5.81 24.16
N PRO A 123 -22.11 -4.86 24.54
CA PRO A 123 -23.46 -4.77 23.97
C PRO A 123 -23.43 -4.70 22.43
N ASP A 124 -24.46 -5.23 21.78
CA ASP A 124 -24.54 -5.27 20.31
C ASP A 124 -24.43 -3.87 19.67
N GLU A 125 -25.10 -2.87 20.25
CA GLU A 125 -25.05 -1.48 19.78
C GLU A 125 -23.64 -0.90 19.80
N VAL A 126 -22.84 -1.24 20.83
CA VAL A 126 -21.44 -0.81 20.93
C VAL A 126 -20.61 -1.49 19.85
N SER A 127 -20.81 -2.80 19.66
CA SER A 127 -20.12 -3.58 18.63
C SER A 127 -20.43 -3.07 17.22
N GLU A 128 -21.68 -2.73 16.93
CA GLU A 128 -22.09 -2.14 15.66
C GLU A 128 -21.48 -0.75 15.44
N LYS A 129 -21.49 0.10 16.47
CA LYS A 129 -20.86 1.43 16.40
C LYS A 129 -19.35 1.32 16.14
N CYS A 130 -18.66 0.40 16.80
CA CYS A 130 -17.25 0.11 16.53
C CYS A 130 -17.04 -0.30 15.07
N ARG A 131 -17.78 -1.30 14.57
CA ARG A 131 -17.67 -1.77 13.16
C ARG A 131 -17.94 -0.67 12.14
N ARG A 132 -18.87 0.25 12.45
CA ARG A 132 -19.20 1.39 11.60
C ARG A 132 -18.05 2.38 11.44
N TYR A 133 -17.36 2.70 12.54
CA TYR A 133 -16.38 3.79 12.54
C TYR A 133 -14.93 3.34 12.42
N VAL A 134 -14.63 2.07 12.68
CA VAL A 134 -13.24 1.56 12.71
C VAL A 134 -12.47 1.88 11.43
N ARG A 135 -13.06 1.68 10.24
CA ARG A 135 -12.39 1.94 8.96
C ARG A 135 -12.09 3.42 8.80
N TRP A 136 -13.04 4.28 9.13
CA TRP A 136 -12.87 5.73 9.01
C TRP A 136 -11.80 6.27 9.96
N ALA A 137 -11.78 5.80 11.21
CA ALA A 137 -10.74 6.13 12.19
C ALA A 137 -9.35 5.64 11.75
N ASN A 138 -9.28 4.43 11.18
CA ASN A 138 -8.05 3.84 10.67
C ASN A 138 -7.44 4.64 9.50
N GLU A 139 -8.27 5.21 8.61
CA GLU A 139 -7.81 6.14 7.56
C GLU A 139 -7.21 7.42 8.15
N ILE A 140 -7.81 7.96 9.22
CA ILE A 140 -7.30 9.15 9.94
C ILE A 140 -5.94 8.84 10.57
N LEU A 141 -5.81 7.72 11.28
CA LEU A 141 -4.57 7.29 11.91
C LEU A 141 -3.45 7.09 10.88
N ALA A 142 -3.77 6.44 9.75
CA ALA A 142 -2.83 6.23 8.66
C ALA A 142 -2.34 7.56 8.05
N ASP A 143 -3.26 8.51 7.81
CA ASP A 143 -2.91 9.84 7.31
C ASP A 143 -2.02 10.62 8.29
N ARG A 144 -2.35 10.61 9.59
CA ARG A 144 -1.55 11.25 10.64
C ARG A 144 -0.15 10.65 10.74
N TYR A 145 -0.06 9.32 10.70
CA TYR A 145 1.21 8.61 10.68
C TYR A 145 2.03 9.01 9.46
N ALA A 146 1.43 8.95 8.27
CA ALA A 146 2.10 9.33 7.02
C ALA A 146 2.66 10.76 7.08
N TRP A 147 1.85 11.71 7.55
CA TRP A 147 2.30 13.10 7.70
C TRP A 147 3.49 13.22 8.66
N SER A 148 3.43 12.56 9.82
CA SER A 148 4.51 12.60 10.81
C SER A 148 5.84 12.02 10.30
N MET A 149 5.78 11.10 9.33
CA MET A 149 6.96 10.48 8.72
C MET A 149 7.51 11.30 7.56
N VAL A 150 6.65 11.93 6.75
CA VAL A 150 7.06 12.73 5.58
C VAL A 150 7.53 14.12 5.99
N ARG A 151 6.80 14.78 6.91
CA ARG A 151 7.09 16.14 7.38
C ARG A 151 7.18 16.20 8.90
N PRO A 152 8.22 15.60 9.51
CA PRO A 152 8.34 15.50 10.95
C PRO A 152 8.37 16.88 11.61
N GLY A 153 7.46 17.11 12.57
CA GLY A 153 7.36 18.35 13.33
C GLY A 153 6.56 19.46 12.63
N GLU A 154 6.15 19.29 11.37
CA GLU A 154 5.28 20.26 10.70
C GLU A 154 3.81 20.05 11.08
N PRO A 155 3.03 21.14 11.25
CA PRO A 155 1.61 21.03 11.51
C PRO A 155 0.90 20.40 10.31
N MET A 156 0.05 19.41 10.57
CA MET A 156 -0.74 18.74 9.55
C MET A 156 -1.81 19.71 8.98
N PRO A 157 -1.88 19.88 7.64
CA PRO A 157 -2.89 20.72 7.02
C PRO A 157 -4.25 20.03 7.14
N ILE A 158 -5.18 20.68 7.83
CA ILE A 158 -6.53 20.14 8.01
C ILE A 158 -7.40 20.58 6.83
N GLY A 159 -8.06 19.63 6.18
CA GLY A 159 -9.02 19.89 5.11
C GLY A 159 -10.34 20.47 5.61
N GLU A 160 -11.20 20.90 4.68
CA GLU A 160 -12.52 21.43 5.03
C GLU A 160 -13.39 20.40 5.77
N TYR A 161 -13.37 19.14 5.33
CA TYR A 161 -14.11 18.06 5.97
C TYR A 161 -13.59 17.79 7.39
N GLY A 162 -12.27 17.78 7.59
CA GLY A 162 -11.64 17.62 8.90
C GLY A 162 -12.04 18.74 9.87
N ARG A 163 -12.04 20.00 9.42
CA ARG A 163 -12.49 21.14 10.24
C ARG A 163 -13.97 21.02 10.64
N LYS A 164 -14.85 20.65 9.70
CA LYS A 164 -16.29 20.51 9.97
C LYS A 164 -16.62 19.38 10.94
N ASN A 165 -15.81 18.33 10.96
CA ASN A 165 -16.06 17.11 11.74
C ASN A 165 -15.09 16.92 12.91
N ALA A 166 -14.38 17.97 13.34
CA ALA A 166 -13.33 17.84 14.36
C ALA A 166 -13.83 17.20 15.68
N GLU A 167 -15.01 17.60 16.14
CA GLU A 167 -15.65 17.02 17.33
C GLU A 167 -16.00 15.53 17.11
N LEU A 168 -16.63 15.19 15.98
CA LEU A 168 -16.98 13.82 15.64
C LEU A 168 -15.74 12.91 15.52
N ILE A 169 -14.64 13.42 14.95
CA ILE A 169 -13.36 12.70 14.89
C ILE A 169 -12.88 12.41 16.31
N ALA A 170 -12.81 13.42 17.18
CA ALA A 170 -12.33 13.25 18.55
C ALA A 170 -13.21 12.27 19.35
N GLU A 171 -14.53 12.40 19.26
CA GLU A 171 -15.48 11.49 19.91
C GLU A 171 -15.35 10.05 19.41
N THR A 172 -15.18 9.88 18.10
CA THR A 172 -15.03 8.55 17.49
C THR A 172 -13.74 7.87 17.95
N MET A 173 -12.62 8.60 17.95
CA MET A 173 -11.34 8.08 18.43
C MET A 173 -11.42 7.69 19.91
N ALA A 174 -12.00 8.55 20.75
CA ALA A 174 -12.19 8.26 22.17
C ALA A 174 -13.09 7.04 22.41
N PHE A 175 -14.18 6.92 21.64
CA PHE A 175 -15.07 5.76 21.72
C PHE A 175 -14.36 4.47 21.31
N LEU A 176 -13.57 4.49 20.23
CA LEU A 176 -12.82 3.31 19.79
C LEU A 176 -11.71 2.94 20.76
N ASP A 177 -10.96 3.90 21.31
CA ASP A 177 -9.93 3.64 22.33
C ASP A 177 -10.52 2.98 23.59
N GLN A 178 -11.76 3.30 23.96
CA GLN A 178 -12.44 2.68 25.09
C GLN A 178 -12.81 1.21 24.84
N HIS A 179 -13.09 0.83 23.59
CA HIS A 179 -13.71 -0.46 23.26
C HIS A 179 -12.83 -1.41 22.44
N ILE A 180 -11.78 -0.89 21.81
CA ILE A 180 -10.85 -1.64 20.97
C ILE A 180 -9.42 -1.32 21.45
N PRO A 181 -8.74 -2.24 22.15
CA PRO A 181 -7.37 -2.01 22.55
C PRO A 181 -6.47 -1.88 21.32
N ARG A 182 -5.78 -0.75 21.16
CA ARG A 182 -4.75 -0.60 20.13
C ARG A 182 -3.50 -1.37 20.55
N ARG A 183 -3.06 -2.29 19.70
CA ARG A 183 -1.84 -3.06 19.89
C ARG A 183 -0.79 -2.59 18.88
N PRO A 184 0.14 -1.71 19.28
CA PRO A 184 1.19 -1.28 18.37
C PRO A 184 2.01 -2.48 17.92
N CYS A 185 2.43 -2.50 16.66
CA CYS A 185 3.28 -3.56 16.14
C CYS A 185 4.59 -3.61 16.94
N ALA A 186 4.88 -4.75 17.57
CA ALA A 186 6.13 -4.95 18.28
C ALA A 186 7.33 -4.90 17.30
N PRO A 187 8.49 -4.34 17.71
CA PRO A 187 9.70 -4.40 16.91
C PRO A 187 10.11 -5.86 16.71
N LEU A 188 10.28 -6.28 15.46
CA LEU A 188 10.80 -7.60 15.10
C LEU A 188 12.08 -7.44 14.27
N PRO A 189 12.98 -8.44 14.27
CA PRO A 189 14.18 -8.42 13.43
C PRO A 189 13.85 -8.14 11.97
N ILE A 190 14.58 -7.21 11.36
CA ILE A 190 14.37 -6.74 9.98
C ILE A 190 15.15 -7.64 9.02
N ASP A 191 14.54 -8.00 7.90
CA ASP A 191 15.22 -8.65 6.79
C ASP A 191 16.14 -7.61 6.10
N GLN A 192 17.45 -7.69 6.33
CA GLN A 192 18.42 -6.69 5.85
C GLN A 192 18.85 -6.95 4.39
N GLY A 193 19.12 -5.86 3.66
CA GLY A 193 19.66 -5.92 2.31
C GLY A 193 18.65 -5.58 1.22
N GLN A 194 19.17 -5.08 0.10
CA GLN A 194 18.38 -4.66 -1.07
C GLN A 194 17.58 -5.80 -1.70
N TYR A 195 18.18 -6.99 -1.76
CA TYR A 195 17.60 -8.17 -2.40
C TYR A 195 16.82 -9.06 -1.44
N ALA A 196 16.64 -8.64 -0.19
CA ALA A 196 15.92 -9.40 0.81
C ALA A 196 14.40 -9.22 0.68
N CYS A 197 13.65 -10.32 0.88
CA CYS A 197 12.19 -10.33 0.89
C CYS A 197 11.54 -9.61 -0.31
N VAL A 198 11.99 -9.95 -1.51
CA VAL A 198 11.49 -9.38 -2.77
C VAL A 198 10.21 -10.11 -3.20
N PRO A 199 9.07 -9.41 -3.39
CA PRO A 199 7.85 -10.04 -3.89
C PRO A 199 8.07 -10.74 -5.22
N THR A 200 7.47 -11.92 -5.37
CA THR A 200 7.56 -12.72 -6.60
C THR A 200 7.13 -11.88 -7.82
N ARG A 201 6.12 -11.02 -7.67
CA ARG A 201 5.65 -10.17 -8.76
C ARG A 201 6.68 -9.15 -9.24
N MET A 202 7.52 -8.62 -8.34
CA MET A 202 8.59 -7.70 -8.71
C MET A 202 9.66 -8.35 -9.61
N LEU A 203 9.69 -9.68 -9.70
CA LEU A 203 10.60 -10.43 -10.59
C LEU A 203 9.86 -11.08 -11.78
N ALA A 204 8.57 -10.81 -11.95
CA ALA A 204 7.74 -11.45 -12.96
C ALA A 204 7.99 -10.92 -14.38
N ASN A 205 8.73 -9.84 -14.54
CA ASN A 205 9.22 -9.36 -15.83
C ASN A 205 10.50 -8.54 -15.62
N ASP A 206 11.21 -8.29 -16.72
CA ASP A 206 12.55 -7.68 -16.68
C ASP A 206 12.49 -6.20 -16.25
N ILE A 207 11.37 -5.52 -16.49
CA ILE A 207 11.20 -4.11 -16.11
C ILE A 207 11.04 -3.98 -14.60
N LEU A 208 10.17 -4.78 -13.96
CA LEU A 208 10.05 -4.79 -12.50
C LEU A 208 11.33 -5.31 -11.84
N ALA A 209 12.00 -6.31 -12.43
CA ALA A 209 13.25 -6.81 -11.90
C ALA A 209 14.34 -5.71 -11.88
N ALA A 210 14.34 -4.81 -12.87
CA ALA A 210 15.25 -3.68 -12.91
C ALA A 210 15.02 -2.67 -11.77
N TYR A 211 13.81 -2.57 -11.20
CA TYR A 211 13.58 -1.80 -9.97
C TYR A 211 14.29 -2.42 -8.78
N VAL A 212 14.34 -3.75 -8.70
CA VAL A 212 14.98 -4.50 -7.60
C VAL A 212 16.51 -4.42 -7.67
N GLY A 213 17.09 -4.42 -8.87
CA GLY A 213 18.51 -4.14 -9.08
C GLY A 213 19.22 -5.16 -9.97
N PRO A 214 20.46 -4.85 -10.39
CA PRO A 214 21.18 -5.62 -11.40
C PRO A 214 21.67 -6.99 -10.89
N GLU A 215 21.81 -7.19 -9.57
CA GLU A 215 22.31 -8.45 -9.02
C GLU A 215 21.20 -9.47 -8.77
N VAL A 216 19.96 -9.21 -9.22
CA VAL A 216 18.91 -10.23 -9.17
C VAL A 216 19.33 -11.44 -10.00
N HIS A 217 19.34 -12.60 -9.36
CA HIS A 217 19.76 -13.83 -10.00
C HIS A 217 18.76 -14.25 -11.10
N PRO A 218 19.23 -14.57 -12.33
CA PRO A 218 18.35 -14.91 -13.45
C PRO A 218 17.39 -16.08 -13.18
N SER A 219 17.79 -17.04 -12.33
CA SER A 219 16.93 -18.16 -11.96
C SER A 219 15.68 -17.73 -11.17
N LYS A 220 15.76 -16.64 -10.38
CA LYS A 220 14.63 -16.09 -9.62
C LYS A 220 13.63 -15.44 -10.55
N ILE A 221 14.11 -14.67 -11.53
CA ILE A 221 13.27 -14.07 -12.59
C ILE A 221 12.54 -15.17 -13.35
N ALA A 222 13.26 -16.20 -13.82
CA ALA A 222 12.65 -17.32 -14.55
C ALA A 222 11.61 -18.08 -13.71
N ARG A 223 11.84 -18.24 -12.41
CA ARG A 223 10.90 -18.88 -11.49
C ARG A 223 9.68 -18.00 -11.23
N ALA A 224 9.88 -16.71 -10.99
CA ALA A 224 8.82 -15.74 -10.76
C ALA A 224 7.85 -15.65 -11.94
N LYS A 225 8.38 -15.56 -13.17
CA LYS A 225 7.59 -15.61 -14.42
C LYS A 225 6.64 -16.81 -14.42
N LYS A 226 7.18 -18.02 -14.20
CA LYS A 226 6.39 -19.27 -14.15
C LYS A 226 5.34 -19.28 -13.03
N MET A 227 5.66 -18.76 -11.85
CA MET A 227 4.74 -18.73 -10.72
C MET A 227 3.56 -17.79 -10.96
N VAL A 228 3.83 -16.60 -11.50
CA VAL A 228 2.79 -15.63 -11.84
C VAL A 228 1.91 -16.16 -12.97
N GLU A 229 2.48 -16.70 -14.03
CA GLU A 229 1.74 -17.34 -15.13
C GLU A 229 0.76 -18.40 -14.62
N ARG A 230 1.24 -19.39 -13.85
CA ARG A 230 0.40 -20.45 -13.26
C ARG A 230 -0.71 -19.90 -12.36
N THR A 231 -0.40 -18.88 -11.57
CA THR A 231 -1.39 -18.26 -10.67
C THR A 231 -2.51 -17.61 -11.47
N ARG A 232 -2.17 -16.93 -12.57
CA ARG A 232 -3.17 -16.31 -13.45
C ARG A 232 -4.02 -17.32 -14.19
N GLU A 233 -3.38 -18.37 -14.74
CA GLU A 233 -4.08 -19.49 -15.39
C GLU A 233 -5.11 -20.12 -14.45
N ARG A 234 -4.71 -20.42 -13.21
CA ARG A 234 -5.59 -20.98 -12.17
C ARG A 234 -6.79 -20.07 -11.86
N LEU A 235 -6.59 -18.75 -11.91
CA LEU A 235 -7.62 -17.76 -11.61
C LEU A 235 -8.44 -17.36 -12.85
N GLY A 236 -8.17 -17.93 -14.03
CA GLY A 236 -8.82 -17.54 -15.28
C GLY A 236 -8.55 -16.08 -15.68
N LEU A 237 -7.43 -15.51 -15.22
CA LEU A 237 -7.06 -14.13 -15.52
C LEU A 237 -6.26 -14.08 -16.83
N PRO A 238 -6.51 -13.11 -17.73
CA PRO A 238 -5.74 -12.96 -18.97
C PRO A 238 -4.26 -12.77 -18.66
N ILE A 239 -3.33 -13.24 -19.48
CA ILE A 239 -1.90 -12.92 -19.27
C ILE A 239 -1.75 -11.40 -19.39
N THR A 240 -1.25 -10.74 -18.35
CA THR A 240 -1.06 -9.28 -18.38
C THR A 240 -0.11 -8.93 -19.52
N ALA A 241 -0.50 -7.96 -20.36
CA ALA A 241 0.49 -7.21 -21.14
C ALA A 241 1.53 -6.64 -20.16
N PRO A 242 2.79 -6.46 -20.57
CA PRO A 242 3.79 -5.82 -19.73
C PRO A 242 3.21 -4.51 -19.19
N LEU A 243 3.41 -4.23 -17.89
CA LEU A 243 2.91 -3.02 -17.21
C LEU A 243 3.26 -1.71 -17.93
N PHE A 244 4.19 -1.75 -18.90
CA PHE A 244 4.98 -0.63 -19.38
C PHE A 244 5.10 -0.53 -20.91
N GLU A 245 4.28 -1.23 -21.70
CA GLU A 245 4.32 -1.06 -23.17
C GLU A 245 3.82 0.30 -23.64
N ALA A 246 3.20 1.10 -22.77
CA ALA A 246 2.85 2.46 -23.13
C ALA A 246 3.29 3.44 -22.01
N GLY A 247 3.57 4.68 -22.41
CA GLY A 247 4.32 5.69 -21.66
C GLY A 247 3.69 6.17 -20.34
N PRO A 248 4.19 7.26 -19.75
CA PRO A 248 3.54 7.91 -18.62
C PRO A 248 2.07 8.24 -18.94
N GLY A 249 1.12 7.73 -18.15
CA GLY A 249 -0.32 7.90 -18.40
C GLY A 249 -0.92 6.92 -19.43
N ASP A 250 -0.09 6.05 -19.98
CA ASP A 250 -0.39 5.12 -21.06
C ASP A 250 -0.21 3.69 -20.51
N ILE A 251 -0.95 3.33 -19.46
CA ILE A 251 -1.08 1.91 -19.12
C ILE A 251 -2.11 1.37 -20.11
N ILE A 252 -1.68 0.48 -21.01
CA ILE A 252 -2.60 -0.27 -21.86
C ILE A 252 -3.60 -0.95 -20.92
N LEU A 253 -4.82 -0.42 -20.92
CA LEU A 253 -6.01 -1.05 -20.38
C LEU A 253 -6.18 -2.36 -21.13
N THR A 254 -5.52 -3.43 -20.68
CA THR A 254 -5.89 -4.77 -21.12
C THR A 254 -7.26 -5.03 -20.54
N ASN A 255 -8.27 -4.81 -21.40
CA ASN A 255 -9.68 -5.13 -21.26
C ASN A 255 -9.96 -6.09 -20.10
N LEU A 256 -10.21 -5.54 -18.90
CA LEU A 256 -11.03 -6.24 -17.93
C LEU A 256 -12.47 -6.10 -18.44
N PRO A 257 -13.22 -7.20 -18.65
CA PRO A 257 -14.64 -7.08 -18.94
C PRO A 257 -15.25 -6.26 -17.80
N GLN A 258 -16.02 -5.24 -18.17
CA GLN A 258 -16.87 -4.51 -17.23
C GLN A 258 -17.64 -5.57 -16.43
N ARG A 259 -17.28 -5.76 -15.15
CA ARG A 259 -18.20 -6.44 -14.24
C ARG A 259 -19.39 -5.51 -14.12
N ALA A 260 -20.48 -5.93 -14.75
CA ALA A 260 -21.77 -5.31 -14.62
C ALA A 260 -22.05 -5.05 -13.14
N ALA A 261 -22.43 -3.81 -12.84
CA ALA A 261 -22.99 -3.45 -11.55
C ALA A 261 -24.22 -4.33 -11.31
N ALA A 262 -24.25 -4.98 -10.14
CA ALA A 262 -25.44 -5.50 -9.48
C ALA A 262 -25.38 -5.01 -8.03
#